data_AF-A0A6B3NKS5-F1
#
_entry.id   AF-A0A6B3NKS5-F1
#
_cell.length_a   1.000
_cell.length_b   1.000
_cell.length_c   1.000
_cell.angle_alpha   90.00
_cell.angle_beta   90.00
_cell.angle_gamma   90.00
#
_symmetry.space_group_name_H-M   'P 1'
#
loop_
_entity.id
_entity.type
_entity.pdbx_description
1 polymer ?
#
loop_
_entity_poly.entity_id
_entity_poly.type
_entity_poly.pdbx_seq_one_letter_code
_entity_poly.pdbx_strand_id
1 'polypeptide(L)' 'KALGVYTQQAFPTDWAMTQYNLGIAYYDRITGEKADNLERAISCFQQALEVRTQQAFPTDWAMTQYNLGLAYKNRITG' A
#
# COMPACT_ATOMS: atom_id res chain seq x y z
N LYS A 1 24.16 -8.56 4.37
CA LYS A 1 23.64 -7.20 4.62
C LYS A 1 22.89 -6.74 3.35
N ALA A 2 21.58 -6.96 3.26
CA ALA A 2 20.78 -6.64 2.05
C ALA A 2 19.53 -5.76 2.34
N LEU A 3 19.26 -5.48 3.62
CA LEU A 3 18.05 -4.75 4.04
C LEU A 3 18.15 -3.21 3.91
N GLY A 4 19.27 -2.68 3.41
CA GLY A 4 19.46 -1.24 3.23
C GLY A 4 19.33 -0.74 1.80
N VAL A 5 18.99 -1.62 0.85
CA VAL A 5 19.13 -1.28 -0.58
C VAL A 5 17.83 -0.71 -1.17
N TYR A 6 16.64 -1.13 -0.74
CA TYR A 6 15.37 -0.63 -1.29
C TYR A 6 14.73 0.49 -0.45
N THR A 7 15.40 1.64 -0.39
CA THR A 7 14.80 2.84 0.22
C THR A 7 14.03 3.64 -0.83
N GLN A 8 13.05 4.44 -0.39
CA GLN A 8 12.28 5.36 -1.25
C GLN A 8 13.19 6.24 -2.13
N GLN A 9 14.37 6.62 -1.64
CA GLN A 9 15.31 7.46 -2.36
C GLN A 9 16.16 6.69 -3.39
N ALA A 10 16.52 5.43 -3.10
CA ALA A 10 17.38 4.64 -3.99
C ALA A 10 16.59 3.94 -5.10
N PHE A 11 15.39 3.44 -4.80
CA PHE A 11 14.54 2.71 -5.74
C PHE A 11 13.06 3.07 -5.51
N PRO A 12 12.64 4.30 -5.87
CA PRO A 12 11.30 4.80 -5.55
C PRO A 12 10.19 3.89 -6.11
N THR A 13 10.32 3.42 -7.35
CA THR A 13 9.31 2.58 -8.00
C THR A 13 9.19 1.20 -7.35
N ASP A 14 10.32 0.51 -7.09
CA ASP A 14 10.32 -0.80 -6.44
C ASP A 14 9.85 -0.72 -4.98
N TRP A 15 10.24 0.35 -4.28
CA TRP A 15 9.76 0.62 -2.94
C TRP A 15 8.24 0.83 -2.93
N ALA A 16 7.70 1.63 -3.87
CA ALA A 16 6.26 1.86 -3.96
C ALA A 16 5.48 0.57 -4.34
N MET A 17 6.05 -0.26 -5.20
CA MET A 17 5.49 -1.58 -5.50
C MET A 17 5.50 -2.49 -4.25
N THR A 18 6.57 -2.45 -3.47
CA THR A 18 6.66 -3.18 -2.21
C THR A 18 5.60 -2.73 -1.21
N GLN A 19 5.40 -1.42 -1.05
CA GLN A 19 4.35 -0.87 -0.19
C GLN A 19 2.96 -1.28 -0.67
N TYR A 20 2.69 -1.19 -1.98
CA TYR A 20 1.41 -1.65 -2.54
C TYR A 20 1.15 -3.14 -2.25
N ASN A 21 2.14 -4.01 -2.45
CA ASN A 21 2.02 -5.44 -2.19
C ASN A 21 1.83 -5.74 -0.70
N LEU A 22 2.53 -5.04 0.19
CA LEU A 22 2.30 -5.12 1.63
C LEU A 22 0.88 -4.67 2.00
N GLY A 23 0.37 -3.62 1.34
CA GLY A 23 -1.00 -3.15 1.53
C GLY A 23 -2.04 -4.23 1.22
N ILE A 24 -1.89 -4.93 0.09
CA ILE A 24 -2.73 -6.07 -0.28
C ILE A 24 -2.60 -7.19 0.76
N ALA A 25 -1.36 -7.56 1.12
CA ALA A 25 -1.12 -8.65 2.05
C ALA A 25 -1.76 -8.39 3.42
N TYR A 26 -1.73 -7.15 3.92
CA TYR A 26 -2.42 -6.78 5.15
C TYR A 26 -3.94 -6.76 4.99
N TYR A 27 -4.46 -6.28 3.85
CA TYR A 27 -5.90 -6.27 3.58
C TYR A 27 -6.49 -7.69 3.54
N ASP A 28 -5.79 -8.65 2.94
CA ASP A 28 -6.23 -10.04 2.82
C ASP A 28 -5.92 -10.91 4.06
N ARG A 29 -5.19 -10.35 5.04
CA ARG A 29 -4.70 -11.11 6.19
C ARG A 29 -5.86 -11.55 7.09
N ILE A 30 -6.05 -12.86 7.20
CA ILE A 30 -7.07 -13.49 8.06
C ILE A 30 -6.67 -13.63 9.53
N THR A 31 -5.40 -13.41 9.87
CA THR A 31 -4.87 -13.54 11.24
C THR A 31 -4.58 -12.18 11.88
N GLY A 32 -4.79 -12.07 13.19
CA GLY A 32 -4.67 -10.81 13.93
C GLY A 32 -5.96 -9.98 13.89
N GLU A 33 -5.96 -8.83 14.55
CA GLU A 33 -7.11 -7.94 14.60
C GLU A 33 -7.37 -7.34 13.22
N LYS A 34 -8.59 -7.52 12.71
CA LYS A 34 -8.98 -7.05 11.37
C LYS A 34 -8.82 -5.53 11.25
N ALA A 35 -9.14 -4.78 12.31
CA ALA A 35 -8.96 -3.33 12.34
C ALA A 35 -7.49 -2.93 12.14
N ASP A 36 -6.57 -3.52 12.91
CA ASP A 36 -5.14 -3.24 12.80
C ASP A 36 -4.57 -3.59 11.42
N ASN A 37 -5.02 -4.72 10.85
CA ASN A 37 -4.64 -5.14 9.51
C ASN A 37 -5.09 -4.12 8.46
N LEU A 38 -6.32 -3.60 8.57
CA LEU A 38 -6.83 -2.57 7.66
C LEU A 38 -6.09 -1.25 7.80
N GLU A 39 -5.73 -0.83 9.02
CA GLU A 39 -4.92 0.39 9.23
C GLU A 39 -3.52 0.27 8.59
N ARG A 40 -2.89 -0.91 8.72
CA ARG A 40 -1.60 -1.17 8.07
C ARG A 40 -1.73 -1.19 6.55
N ALA A 41 -2.80 -1.77 6.02
CA ALA A 41 -3.07 -1.75 4.59
C ALA A 41 -3.21 -0.32 4.05
N ILE A 42 -3.99 0.51 4.74
CA ILE A 42 -4.19 1.94 4.43
C ILE A 42 -2.85 2.67 4.42
N SER A 43 -2.04 2.51 5.46
CA SER A 43 -0.72 3.16 5.55
C SER A 43 0.21 2.76 4.41
N CYS A 44 0.23 1.48 4.05
CA CYS A 44 1.02 0.97 2.93
C CYS A 44 0.55 1.53 1.58
N PHE A 45 -0.76 1.59 1.32
CA PHE A 45 -1.28 2.19 0.09
C PHE A 45 -0.98 3.69 0.01
N GLN A 46 -1.06 4.42 1.12
CA GLN A 46 -0.69 5.84 1.18
C GLN A 46 0.78 6.05 0.85
N GLN A 47 1.68 5.24 1.42
CA GLN A 47 3.11 5.28 1.09
C GLN A 47 3.37 4.99 -0.39
N ALA A 48 2.69 4.00 -0.99
CA ALA A 48 2.83 3.70 -2.42
C ALA A 48 2.43 4.90 -3.31
N LEU A 49 1.43 5.67 -2.90
CA LEU A 49 0.93 6.86 -3.62
C LEU A 49 1.89 8.05 -3.59
N GLU A 50 2.88 8.08 -2.71
CA GLU A 50 3.93 9.11 -2.72
C GLU A 50 4.79 9.05 -4.00
N VAL A 51 4.88 7.86 -4.61
CA VAL A 51 5.62 7.63 -5.87
C VAL A 51 4.67 7.38 -7.03
N ARG A 52 3.65 6.53 -6.83
CA ARG A 52 2.64 6.21 -7.84
C ARG A 52 1.66 7.37 -7.97
N THR A 53 2.07 8.44 -8.65
CA THR A 53 1.21 9.62 -8.87
C THR A 53 0.38 9.45 -10.15
N GLN A 54 -0.73 10.18 -10.25
CA GLN A 54 -1.58 10.19 -11.44
C GLN A 54 -0.80 10.56 -12.72
N GLN A 55 0.20 11.46 -12.61
CA GLN A 55 0.98 11.92 -13.75
C GLN A 55 2.04 10.91 -14.18
N ALA A 56 2.77 10.32 -13.22
CA ALA A 56 3.89 9.44 -13.53
C ALA A 56 3.44 7.98 -13.80
N PHE A 57 2.40 7.52 -13.11
CA PHE A 57 1.92 6.13 -13.16
C PHE A 57 0.38 6.08 -13.07
N PRO A 58 -0.35 6.60 -14.08
CA PRO A 58 -1.81 6.75 -13.99
C PRO A 58 -2.56 5.45 -13.67
N THR A 59 -2.15 4.34 -14.27
CA THR A 59 -2.77 3.02 -14.05
C THR A 59 -2.49 2.49 -12.65
N ASP A 60 -1.24 2.55 -12.19
CA ASP A 60 -0.85 2.08 -10.86
C ASP A 60 -1.43 2.96 -9.75
N TRP A 61 -1.51 4.27 -9.98
CA TRP A 61 -2.19 5.22 -9.08
C TRP A 61 -3.66 4.86 -8.94
N ALA A 62 -4.38 4.65 -10.05
CA ALA A 62 -5.79 4.29 -10.02
C ALA A 62 -6.04 2.96 -9.29
N MET A 63 -5.19 1.96 -9.54
CA MET A 63 -5.27 0.66 -8.86
C MET A 63 -5.00 0.79 -7.35
N THR A 64 -4.01 1.60 -6.97
CA THR A 64 -3.68 1.85 -5.56
C THR A 64 -4.81 2.60 -4.84
N GLN A 65 -5.40 3.62 -5.49
CA GLN A 65 -6.57 4.35 -4.99
C GLN A 65 -7.80 3.45 -4.84
N TYR A 66 -8.04 2.54 -5.79
CA TYR A 66 -9.13 1.57 -5.71
C TYR A 66 -9.00 0.69 -4.46
N ASN A 67 -7.83 0.10 -4.23
CA ASN A 67 -7.59 -0.74 -3.05
C ASN A 67 -7.64 0.05 -1.73
N LEU A 68 -7.14 1.30 -1.74
CA LEU A 68 -7.28 2.21 -0.60
C LEU A 68 -8.75 2.48 -0.27
N GLY A 69 -9.59 2.69 -1.29
CA GLY A 69 -11.04 2.83 -1.13
C GLY A 69 -11.70 1.58 -0.55
N LEU A 70 -11.30 0.38 -1.00
CA LEU A 70 -11.78 -0.88 -0.43
C LEU A 70 -11.37 -1.05 1.04
N ALA A 71 -10.14 -0.69 1.39
CA ALA A 71 -9.65 -0.74 2.76
C ALA A 71 -10.44 0.21 3.68
N TYR A 72 -10.69 1.46 3.25
CA TYR A 72 -11.53 2.39 4.01
C TYR A 72 -12.98 1.92 4.14
N LYS A 73 -13.58 1.39 3.07
CA LYS A 73 -14.92 0.82 3.12
C LYS A 73 -15.01 -0.29 4.16
N ASN A 74 -14.03 -1.20 4.17
CA ASN A 74 -13.99 -2.32 5.11
C ASN A 74 -13.65 -1.92 6.54
N ARG A 75 -12.92 -0.80 6.72
CA ARG A 75 -12.62 -0.22 8.03
C ARG A 75 -13.88 0.30 8.72
N ILE A 76 -14.78 0.93 7.96
CA ILE A 76 -16.05 1.46 8.48
C ILE A 76 -17.04 0.32 8.78
N THR A 77 -16.91 -0.82 8.12
CA THR A 77 -17.75 -2.01 8.33
C THR A 77 -17.11 -3.06 9.26
N GLY A 78 -16.01 -2.72 9.92
CA GLY A 78 -15.32 -3.56 10.91
C GLY A 78 -15.76 -3.30 12.33
#